data_AF-A0A5J4YNR1-F1
#
_entry.id   AF-A0A5J4YNR1-F1
#
_cell.length_a   1.000
_cell.length_b   1.000
_cell.length_c   1.000
_cell.angle_alpha   90.00
_cell.angle_beta   90.00
_cell.angle_gamma   90.00
#
_symmetry.space_group_name_H-M   'P 1'
#
loop_
_entity.id
_entity.type
_entity.pdbx_description
1 polymer ?
#
loop_
_entity_poly.entity_id
_entity_poly.type
_entity_poly.pdbx_seq_one_letter_code
_entity_poly.pdbx_strand_id
1 'polypeptide(L)'
;MGPDRLCDAMAFAGQLDSVKATLRSRPRKGAFCSTLAQLRRDNAVRARRTVAPGWLQRSAQEPGSSRLRMGASGSESIPQVGVAVTREAGKNDTMRELLVSKHRDNRTLDSAQPFHIQVHEIPCITHTQVPEGLQKLDDALRQDGGLGHEFEWVVITSPEAAHNFLFAVEAAAQSTESSNSDAYAALANVKVAAVGKATCDALEEGGVSVDFVPSVAYADALGTELPKSDLSLSSQTGCKVLYPASARAQRTLQTTLEQRGFQVTRLNIYDTVAAVFSERERHLAGHSVDIACFASPSAVSAWHKEMQGVLPACAVCIGKSSALRCVELGMAEHTVFFPQNPGVGSWAEMVFVAAASLLEMNSFTTFSGKPSEALEAGPQN
;
A
#
# COMPACT_ATOMS: atom_id res chain seq x y z
N MET A 1 -19.64 -52.58 -26.99
CA MET A 1 -19.20 -51.96 -25.72
C MET A 1 -18.56 -50.64 -26.07
N GLY A 2 -18.96 -49.49 -25.57
CA GLY A 2 -20.01 -49.18 -24.63
C GLY A 2 -20.18 -47.66 -24.60
N PRO A 3 -21.38 -47.16 -24.27
CA PRO A 3 -21.76 -45.77 -24.37
C PRO A 3 -21.57 -45.08 -23.02
N ASP A 4 -20.40 -44.48 -22.74
CA ASP A 4 -20.15 -43.87 -21.42
C ASP A 4 -19.35 -42.55 -21.45
N ARG A 5 -19.39 -41.80 -22.57
CA ARG A 5 -18.87 -40.41 -22.59
C ARG A 5 -19.75 -39.39 -23.31
N LEU A 6 -21.05 -39.68 -23.38
CA LEU A 6 -22.07 -38.72 -23.81
C LEU A 6 -23.10 -38.40 -22.71
N CYS A 7 -23.00 -39.03 -21.53
CA CYS A 7 -23.87 -38.74 -20.38
C CYS A 7 -23.37 -37.59 -19.49
N ASP A 8 -22.09 -37.20 -19.55
CA ASP A 8 -21.58 -36.10 -18.71
C ASP A 8 -21.72 -34.70 -19.35
N ALA A 9 -22.02 -34.63 -20.65
CA ALA A 9 -22.26 -33.37 -21.35
C ALA A 9 -23.74 -32.92 -21.34
N MET A 10 -24.67 -33.78 -20.89
CA MET A 10 -26.11 -33.44 -20.78
C MET A 10 -26.55 -33.17 -19.33
N ALA A 11 -25.71 -33.42 -18.33
CA ALA A 11 -25.99 -33.06 -16.93
C ALA A 11 -25.67 -31.59 -16.58
N PHE A 12 -24.90 -30.88 -17.42
CA PHE A 12 -24.54 -29.47 -17.18
C PHE A 12 -25.48 -28.46 -17.87
N ALA A 13 -26.25 -28.91 -18.87
CA ALA A 13 -27.26 -28.08 -19.54
C ALA A 13 -28.62 -28.08 -18.79
N GLY A 14 -28.88 -29.07 -17.93
CA GLY A 14 -30.11 -29.16 -17.13
C GLY A 14 -30.13 -28.34 -15.83
N GLN A 15 -28.99 -27.80 -15.39
CA GLN A 15 -28.90 -26.97 -14.18
C GLN A 15 -28.93 -25.46 -14.44
N LEU A 16 -28.90 -25.02 -15.70
CA LEU A 16 -28.97 -23.60 -16.07
C LEU A 16 -30.40 -23.12 -16.41
N ASP A 17 -31.33 -24.03 -16.70
CA ASP A 17 -32.74 -23.68 -16.92
C ASP A 17 -33.60 -23.72 -15.64
N SER A 18 -33.15 -24.38 -14.56
CA SER A 18 -33.79 -24.28 -13.24
C SER A 18 -33.50 -22.95 -12.54
N VAL A 19 -32.49 -22.19 -12.98
CA VAL A 19 -32.14 -20.88 -12.40
C VAL A 19 -32.92 -19.74 -13.08
N LYS A 20 -33.36 -19.92 -14.33
CA LYS A 20 -34.17 -18.92 -15.05
C LYS A 20 -35.67 -18.96 -14.71
N ALA A 21 -36.16 -20.03 -14.08
CA ALA A 21 -37.56 -20.15 -13.68
C ALA A 21 -37.88 -19.57 -12.28
N THR A 22 -36.88 -19.27 -11.44
CA THR A 22 -37.09 -18.72 -10.08
C THR A 22 -36.97 -17.19 -10.01
N LEU A 23 -36.69 -16.50 -11.12
CA LEU A 23 -36.60 -15.04 -11.21
C LEU A 23 -37.89 -14.34 -11.70
N ARG A 24 -39.04 -15.00 -11.55
CA ARG A 24 -40.37 -14.38 -11.75
C ARG A 24 -41.32 -14.66 -10.59
N SER A 25 -40.96 -14.18 -9.40
CA SER A 25 -41.95 -13.81 -8.38
C SER A 25 -41.33 -12.81 -7.39
N ARG A 26 -41.91 -11.61 -7.32
CA ARG A 26 -41.62 -10.65 -6.26
C ARG A 26 -42.19 -11.17 -4.94
N PRO A 27 -41.47 -10.98 -3.81
CA PRO A 27 -42.16 -10.62 -2.58
C PRO A 27 -41.63 -9.32 -1.97
N ARG A 28 -42.43 -8.85 -1.02
CA ARG A 28 -42.50 -7.49 -0.46
C ARG A 28 -41.34 -7.16 0.49
N LYS A 29 -41.16 -5.85 0.69
CA LYS A 29 -40.30 -5.18 1.68
C LYS A 29 -40.31 -5.90 3.04
N GLY A 30 -39.11 -6.19 3.58
CA GLY A 30 -38.90 -6.53 4.99
C GLY A 30 -38.25 -7.89 5.26
N ALA A 31 -36.97 -8.08 4.93
CA ALA A 31 -36.22 -9.28 5.36
C ALA A 31 -34.67 -9.10 5.33
N PHE A 32 -34.14 -7.90 5.60
CA PHE A 32 -32.67 -7.68 5.61
C PHE A 32 -32.08 -7.36 6.99
N CYS A 33 -32.86 -7.53 8.08
CA CYS A 33 -32.42 -7.17 9.44
C CYS A 33 -32.12 -8.35 10.38
N SER A 34 -32.26 -9.60 9.96
CA SER A 34 -32.04 -10.76 10.86
C SER A 34 -30.69 -11.47 10.71
N THR A 35 -29.94 -11.26 9.63
CA THR A 35 -28.66 -11.97 9.40
C THR A 35 -27.46 -11.35 10.12
N LEU A 36 -27.49 -10.03 10.40
CA LEU A 36 -26.41 -9.33 11.14
C LEU A 36 -26.51 -9.48 12.68
N ALA A 37 -27.70 -9.81 13.20
CA ALA A 37 -27.92 -10.02 14.63
C ALA A 37 -27.54 -11.45 15.09
N GLN A 38 -27.51 -12.42 14.17
CA GLN A 38 -27.07 -13.79 14.44
C GLN A 38 -25.52 -13.85 14.51
N LEU A 39 -24.83 -13.20 13.57
CA LEU A 39 -23.35 -13.10 13.51
C LEU A 39 -22.72 -12.36 14.71
N ARG A 40 -23.47 -11.48 15.38
CA ARG A 40 -23.01 -10.78 16.61
C ARG A 40 -23.09 -11.66 17.86
N ARG A 41 -23.97 -12.67 17.90
CA ARG A 41 -24.10 -13.58 19.06
C ARG A 41 -23.06 -14.70 19.04
N ASP A 42 -22.70 -15.20 17.86
CA ASP A 42 -21.69 -16.26 17.73
C ASP A 42 -20.26 -15.78 18.04
N ASN A 43 -19.97 -14.49 17.80
CA ASN A 43 -18.69 -13.88 18.19
C ASN A 43 -18.59 -13.54 19.69
N ALA A 44 -19.71 -13.39 20.40
CA ALA A 44 -19.71 -13.07 21.83
C ALA A 44 -19.45 -14.29 22.74
N VAL A 45 -19.64 -15.52 22.23
CA VAL A 45 -19.46 -16.76 23.01
C VAL A 45 -18.03 -17.31 22.93
N ARG A 46 -17.21 -16.88 21.95
CA ARG A 46 -15.77 -17.24 21.88
C ARG A 46 -14.84 -16.39 22.76
N ALA A 47 -15.36 -15.41 23.48
CA ALA A 47 -14.59 -14.51 24.36
C ALA A 47 -14.32 -15.07 25.78
N ARG A 48 -14.20 -16.39 25.95
CA ARG A 48 -13.77 -17.01 27.22
C ARG A 48 -12.77 -18.13 27.01
N ARG A 49 -11.52 -17.73 26.78
CA ARG A 49 -10.24 -18.37 27.17
C ARG A 49 -9.15 -17.70 26.34
N THR A 50 -8.67 -16.56 26.83
CA THR A 50 -7.48 -15.90 26.29
C THR A 50 -6.24 -16.69 26.72
N VAL A 51 -5.83 -17.60 25.85
CA VAL A 51 -4.41 -17.95 25.73
C VAL A 51 -3.84 -16.94 24.73
N ALA A 52 -2.71 -16.30 25.04
CA ALA A 52 -2.04 -15.44 24.08
C ALA A 52 -1.88 -16.20 22.75
N PRO A 53 -2.19 -15.60 21.59
CA PRO A 53 -1.98 -16.24 20.29
C PRO A 53 -0.55 -16.81 20.21
N GLY A 54 -0.38 -18.01 19.65
CA GLY A 54 0.94 -18.69 19.62
C GLY A 54 2.08 -17.85 19.01
N TRP A 55 1.76 -16.88 18.14
CA TRP A 55 2.74 -15.94 17.58
C TRP A 55 3.26 -14.90 18.58
N LEU A 56 2.56 -14.67 19.70
CA LEU A 56 2.97 -13.80 20.82
C LEU A 56 3.91 -14.49 21.82
N GLN A 57 4.19 -15.80 21.69
CA GLN A 57 5.14 -16.52 22.56
C GLN A 57 6.61 -16.21 22.25
N ARG A 58 6.94 -14.94 21.98
CA ARG A 58 8.31 -14.45 22.21
C ARG A 58 8.46 -14.26 23.71
N SER A 59 9.12 -15.20 24.38
CA SER A 59 9.77 -14.90 25.66
C SER A 59 10.68 -13.70 25.45
N ALA A 60 10.63 -12.72 26.35
CA ALA A 60 11.49 -11.55 26.37
C ALA A 60 12.92 -11.89 25.88
N GLN A 61 13.21 -11.54 24.63
CA GLN A 61 14.54 -11.57 24.04
C GLN A 61 14.80 -10.17 23.52
N GLU A 62 16.00 -9.68 23.79
CA GLU A 62 16.42 -8.32 23.47
C GLU A 62 16.14 -7.96 21.99
N PRO A 63 15.83 -6.68 21.71
CA PRO A 63 15.75 -6.20 20.33
C PRO A 63 17.09 -6.47 19.63
N GLY A 64 17.09 -7.39 18.66
CA GLY A 64 18.30 -7.82 17.92
C GLY A 64 18.43 -9.32 17.67
N SER A 65 17.67 -10.19 18.33
CA SER A 65 17.75 -11.66 18.13
C SER A 65 16.97 -12.11 16.88
N SER A 66 17.68 -12.41 15.78
CA SER A 66 17.12 -13.05 14.60
C SER A 66 17.29 -14.58 14.66
N ARG A 67 16.34 -15.33 14.09
CA ARG A 67 16.48 -16.78 13.89
C ARG A 67 16.91 -17.02 12.44
N LEU A 68 18.22 -16.94 12.18
CA LEU A 68 18.78 -17.35 10.90
C LEU A 68 18.33 -18.78 10.58
N ARG A 69 17.61 -18.94 9.47
CA ARG A 69 17.14 -20.24 9.01
C ARG A 69 18.21 -20.87 8.14
N MET A 70 18.78 -21.95 8.63
CA MET A 70 19.71 -22.78 7.88
C MET A 70 18.90 -23.75 7.00
N GLY A 71 19.16 -23.76 5.69
CA GLY A 71 18.54 -24.71 4.76
C GLY A 71 19.01 -26.14 5.00
N ALA A 72 18.11 -27.11 4.96
CA ALA A 72 18.45 -28.53 5.09
C ALA A 72 18.99 -29.10 3.77
N SER A 73 20.32 -29.22 3.65
CA SER A 73 21.04 -30.36 3.01
C SER A 73 22.55 -30.10 2.93
N GLY A 74 23.35 -31.11 3.31
CA GLY A 74 24.75 -31.47 3.03
C GLY A 74 25.85 -30.53 2.48
N SER A 75 25.66 -29.24 2.30
CA SER A 75 26.68 -28.25 1.91
C SER A 75 26.41 -26.96 2.71
N GLU A 76 27.44 -26.20 3.10
CA GLU A 76 27.31 -24.95 3.88
C GLU A 76 26.04 -24.18 3.53
N SER A 77 25.06 -24.20 4.44
CA SER A 77 23.74 -23.68 4.13
C SER A 77 23.78 -22.16 4.12
N ILE A 78 23.60 -21.57 2.94
CA ILE A 78 23.55 -20.13 2.73
C ILE A 78 22.46 -19.52 3.64
N PRO A 79 22.81 -18.56 4.52
CA PRO A 79 21.84 -17.88 5.39
C PRO A 79 20.67 -17.28 4.61
N GLN A 80 19.48 -17.39 5.19
CA GLN A 80 18.24 -16.83 4.65
C GLN A 80 17.82 -15.62 5.48
N VAL A 81 17.56 -14.49 4.82
CA VAL A 81 17.05 -13.25 5.42
C VAL A 81 15.67 -12.97 4.88
N GLY A 82 14.68 -12.93 5.77
CA GLY A 82 13.30 -12.60 5.44
C GLY A 82 13.08 -11.10 5.35
N VAL A 83 12.57 -10.61 4.21
CA VAL A 83 12.32 -9.18 3.98
C VAL A 83 10.84 -8.95 3.70
N ALA A 84 10.18 -8.13 4.53
CA ALA A 84 8.84 -7.64 4.26
C ALA A 84 8.89 -6.36 3.42
N VAL A 85 8.13 -6.33 2.32
CA VAL A 85 7.79 -5.11 1.58
C VAL A 85 6.38 -4.68 1.96
N THR A 86 6.23 -3.43 2.40
CA THR A 86 5.05 -3.02 3.18
C THR A 86 4.20 -1.93 2.56
N ARG A 87 4.41 -1.59 1.28
CA ARG A 87 3.50 -0.67 0.57
C ARG A 87 2.16 -1.35 0.33
N GLU A 88 1.21 -0.59 -0.20
CA GLU A 88 -0.09 -1.09 -0.63
C GLU A 88 0.06 -2.36 -1.49
N ALA A 89 -0.92 -3.26 -1.39
CA ALA A 89 -0.95 -4.49 -2.17
C ALA A 89 -0.79 -4.19 -3.67
N GLY A 90 0.13 -4.88 -4.33
CA GLY A 90 0.41 -4.70 -5.76
C GLY A 90 1.27 -3.47 -6.10
N LYS A 91 1.69 -2.66 -5.12
CA LYS A 91 2.60 -1.51 -5.33
C LYS A 91 4.06 -1.83 -4.93
N ASN A 92 4.38 -3.10 -4.75
CA ASN A 92 5.69 -3.57 -4.28
C ASN A 92 6.56 -4.23 -5.38
N ASP A 93 6.07 -4.35 -6.62
CA ASP A 93 6.72 -5.14 -7.68
C ASP A 93 8.13 -4.64 -8.02
N THR A 94 8.31 -3.34 -8.23
CA THR A 94 9.64 -2.76 -8.50
C THR A 94 10.64 -3.07 -7.39
N MET A 95 10.22 -2.98 -6.12
CA MET A 95 11.08 -3.29 -4.98
C MET A 95 11.41 -4.78 -4.95
N ARG A 96 10.41 -5.64 -5.18
CA ARG A 96 10.59 -7.10 -5.26
C ARG A 96 11.57 -7.49 -6.36
N GLU A 97 11.42 -6.93 -7.56
CA GLU A 97 12.31 -7.17 -8.69
C GLU A 97 13.74 -6.69 -8.41
N LEU A 98 13.92 -5.52 -7.79
CA LEU A 98 15.24 -5.01 -7.41
C LEU A 98 15.92 -5.92 -6.38
N LEU A 99 15.19 -6.39 -5.37
CA LEU A 99 15.74 -7.31 -4.36
C LEU A 99 16.10 -8.67 -4.99
N VAL A 100 15.29 -9.18 -5.91
CA VAL A 100 15.56 -10.46 -6.60
C VAL A 100 16.71 -10.34 -7.61
N SER A 101 16.80 -9.23 -8.34
CA SER A 101 17.86 -9.00 -9.34
C SER A 101 19.21 -8.77 -8.67
N LYS A 102 19.31 -7.82 -7.73
CA LYS A 102 20.55 -7.53 -6.99
C LYS A 102 21.03 -8.70 -6.13
N HIS A 103 20.13 -9.60 -5.70
CA HIS A 103 20.53 -10.85 -5.04
C HIS A 103 21.46 -11.71 -5.91
N ARG A 104 21.30 -11.71 -7.25
CA ARG A 104 22.21 -12.43 -8.16
C ARG A 104 23.61 -11.82 -8.21
N ASP A 105 23.70 -10.51 -7.98
CA ASP A 105 24.92 -9.72 -8.06
C ASP A 105 25.60 -9.53 -6.70
N ASN A 106 25.00 -10.02 -5.61
CA ASN A 106 25.42 -9.83 -4.22
C ASN A 106 26.78 -10.47 -3.86
N ARG A 107 27.57 -10.86 -4.86
CA ARG A 107 29.00 -11.22 -4.74
C ARG A 107 29.92 -9.99 -4.64
N THR A 108 29.41 -8.78 -4.87
CA THR A 108 30.21 -7.54 -4.95
C THR A 108 30.29 -6.73 -3.65
N LEU A 109 29.66 -7.17 -2.56
CA LEU A 109 30.02 -6.69 -1.22
C LEU A 109 31.27 -7.45 -0.80
N ASP A 110 32.45 -6.87 -1.06
CA ASP A 110 33.81 -7.45 -0.98
C ASP A 110 34.21 -8.18 0.33
N SER A 111 33.30 -8.35 1.30
CA SER A 111 33.60 -8.94 2.61
C SER A 111 32.45 -9.71 3.27
N ALA A 112 31.27 -9.84 2.66
CA ALA A 112 30.12 -10.52 3.30
C ALA A 112 29.95 -11.96 2.80
N GLN A 113 29.67 -12.90 3.72
CA GLN A 113 29.24 -14.24 3.33
C GLN A 113 27.98 -14.17 2.45
N PRO A 114 27.82 -15.04 1.43
CA PRO A 114 26.64 -15.03 0.59
C PRO A 114 25.39 -15.30 1.43
N PHE A 115 24.29 -14.61 1.15
CA PHE A 115 22.99 -14.81 1.79
C PHE A 115 21.85 -14.68 0.78
N HIS A 116 20.71 -15.31 1.07
CA HIS A 116 19.49 -15.23 0.28
C HIS A 116 18.46 -14.31 0.90
N ILE A 117 17.80 -13.50 0.05
CA ILE A 117 16.67 -12.66 0.45
C ILE A 117 15.37 -13.38 0.07
N GLN A 118 14.54 -13.66 1.07
CA GLN A 118 13.17 -14.12 0.86
C GLN A 118 12.20 -12.94 1.02
N VAL A 119 11.57 -12.51 -0.08
CA VAL A 119 10.66 -11.35 -0.07
C VAL A 119 9.22 -11.78 0.26
N HIS A 120 8.64 -11.16 1.29
CA HIS A 120 7.26 -11.30 1.71
C HIS A 120 6.52 -9.99 1.51
N GLU A 121 5.35 -10.03 0.87
CA GLU A 121 4.48 -8.86 0.78
C GLU A 121 3.52 -8.84 1.95
N ILE A 122 3.60 -7.76 2.74
CA ILE A 122 2.81 -7.56 3.95
C ILE A 122 2.34 -6.10 3.92
N PRO A 123 1.26 -5.80 3.18
CA PRO A 123 0.78 -4.44 3.02
C PRO A 123 0.41 -3.82 4.37
N CYS A 124 1.03 -2.70 4.72
CA CYS A 124 0.74 -1.99 5.97
C CYS A 124 -0.32 -0.91 5.82
N ILE A 125 -0.60 -0.50 4.59
CA ILE A 125 -1.60 0.51 4.28
C ILE A 125 -2.47 0.03 3.13
N THR A 126 -3.69 0.54 3.10
CA THR A 126 -4.64 0.34 2.00
C THR A 126 -5.42 1.62 1.76
N HIS A 127 -6.02 1.74 0.57
CA HIS A 127 -6.89 2.84 0.25
C HIS A 127 -8.34 2.42 0.46
N THR A 128 -9.12 3.32 1.06
CA THR A 128 -10.56 3.18 1.17
C THR A 128 -11.22 4.34 0.47
N GLN A 129 -12.32 4.08 -0.22
CA GLN A 129 -13.14 5.12 -0.82
C GLN A 129 -13.79 5.99 0.25
N VAL A 130 -13.97 7.27 -0.05
CA VAL A 130 -14.73 8.22 0.78
C VAL A 130 -16.05 8.52 0.04
N PRO A 131 -17.17 7.85 0.41
CA PRO A 131 -18.40 7.89 -0.39
C PRO A 131 -18.95 9.30 -0.59
N GLU A 132 -18.87 10.16 0.43
CA GLU A 132 -19.35 11.53 0.32
C GLU A 132 -18.59 12.34 -0.74
N GLY A 133 -17.26 12.21 -0.79
CA GLY A 133 -16.46 12.90 -1.78
C GLY A 133 -16.65 12.34 -3.18
N LEU A 134 -16.79 11.02 -3.31
CA LEU A 134 -17.10 10.37 -4.58
C LEU A 134 -18.47 10.76 -5.11
N GLN A 135 -19.49 10.84 -4.25
CA GLN A 135 -20.81 11.31 -4.66
C GLN A 135 -20.76 12.75 -5.16
N LYS A 136 -20.05 13.65 -4.47
CA LYS A 136 -19.87 15.03 -4.94
C LYS A 136 -19.13 15.12 -6.27
N LEU A 137 -18.14 14.24 -6.49
CA LEU A 137 -17.42 14.16 -7.76
C LEU A 137 -18.36 13.68 -8.88
N ASP A 138 -19.13 12.64 -8.61
CA ASP A 138 -20.14 12.08 -9.50
C ASP A 138 -21.23 13.10 -9.87
N ASP A 139 -21.74 13.84 -8.88
CA ASP A 139 -22.69 14.94 -9.08
C ASP A 139 -22.10 16.04 -9.97
N ALA A 140 -20.84 16.42 -9.76
CA ALA A 140 -20.14 17.41 -10.59
C ALA A 140 -19.95 16.94 -12.04
N LEU A 141 -19.57 15.67 -12.23
CA LEU A 141 -19.37 15.06 -13.54
C LEU A 141 -20.66 14.97 -14.36
N ARG A 142 -21.81 14.77 -13.68
CA ARG A 142 -23.13 14.65 -14.32
C ARG A 142 -23.87 15.98 -14.48
N GLN A 143 -23.28 17.11 -14.10
CA GLN A 143 -23.88 18.40 -14.39
C GLN A 143 -24.00 18.61 -15.91
N ASP A 144 -25.02 19.35 -16.33
CA ASP A 144 -25.15 19.76 -17.73
C ASP A 144 -23.93 20.63 -18.11
N GLY A 145 -23.26 20.29 -19.22
CA GLY A 145 -21.98 20.88 -19.60
C GLY A 145 -20.74 20.28 -18.91
N GLY A 146 -20.90 19.23 -18.08
CA GLY A 146 -19.80 18.53 -17.42
C GLY A 146 -19.02 19.40 -16.43
N LEU A 147 -17.78 19.00 -16.12
CA LEU A 147 -16.93 19.75 -15.20
C LEU A 147 -16.60 21.16 -15.70
N GLY A 148 -16.46 21.36 -17.02
CA GLY A 148 -16.14 22.67 -17.60
C GLY A 148 -17.24 23.72 -17.45
N HIS A 149 -18.45 23.32 -17.03
CA HIS A 149 -19.52 24.26 -16.68
C HIS A 149 -19.15 25.08 -15.42
N GLU A 150 -18.49 24.45 -14.45
CA GLU A 150 -18.15 25.11 -13.18
C GLU A 150 -16.64 25.32 -13.00
N PHE A 151 -15.80 24.41 -13.48
CA PHE A 151 -14.38 24.38 -13.17
C PHE A 151 -13.55 24.71 -14.41
N GLU A 152 -12.53 25.55 -14.25
CA GLU A 152 -11.52 25.73 -15.28
C GLU A 152 -10.44 24.65 -15.18
N TRP A 153 -10.14 24.19 -13.97
CA TRP A 153 -9.12 23.18 -13.70
C TRP A 153 -9.65 22.03 -12.87
N VAL A 154 -9.23 20.81 -13.21
CA VAL A 154 -9.12 19.68 -12.29
C VAL A 154 -7.66 19.47 -11.96
N VAL A 155 -7.34 19.38 -10.68
CA VAL A 155 -5.98 19.16 -10.19
C VAL A 155 -5.88 17.77 -9.55
N ILE A 156 -4.97 16.93 -10.06
CA ILE A 156 -4.76 15.56 -9.59
C ILE A 156 -3.32 15.40 -9.08
N THR A 157 -3.16 15.06 -7.79
CA THR A 157 -1.83 15.07 -7.16
C THR A 157 -1.29 13.70 -6.81
N SER A 158 -1.98 12.62 -7.19
CA SER A 158 -1.48 11.26 -6.98
C SER A 158 -2.07 10.27 -8.00
N PRO A 159 -1.37 9.16 -8.28
CA PRO A 159 -1.91 8.12 -9.17
C PRO A 159 -3.23 7.54 -8.63
N GLU A 160 -3.37 7.43 -7.31
CA GLU A 160 -4.60 6.94 -6.68
C GLU A 160 -5.79 7.88 -6.91
N ALA A 161 -5.56 9.21 -6.85
CA ALA A 161 -6.58 10.18 -7.19
C ALA A 161 -6.96 10.10 -8.68
N ALA A 162 -5.98 9.89 -9.56
CA ALA A 162 -6.22 9.69 -11.00
C ALA A 162 -7.12 8.48 -11.25
N HIS A 163 -6.81 7.30 -10.68
CA HIS A 163 -7.63 6.11 -10.89
C HIS A 163 -9.08 6.28 -10.40
N ASN A 164 -9.28 6.86 -9.20
CA ASN A 164 -10.62 7.09 -8.67
C ASN A 164 -11.38 8.15 -9.50
N PHE A 165 -10.68 9.16 -10.01
CA PHE A 165 -11.25 10.16 -10.90
C PHE A 165 -11.68 9.56 -12.25
N LEU A 166 -10.80 8.80 -12.91
CA LEU A 166 -11.08 8.11 -14.17
C LEU A 166 -12.24 7.13 -14.04
N PHE A 167 -12.28 6.36 -12.96
CA PHE A 167 -13.40 5.45 -12.67
C PHE A 167 -14.74 6.21 -12.57
N ALA A 168 -14.74 7.39 -11.94
CA ALA A 168 -15.94 8.22 -11.84
C ALA A 168 -16.35 8.81 -13.21
N VAL A 169 -15.39 9.26 -14.02
CA VAL A 169 -15.64 9.75 -15.39
C VAL A 169 -16.27 8.65 -16.25
N GLU A 170 -15.70 7.45 -16.23
CA GLU A 170 -16.22 6.30 -16.99
C GLU A 170 -17.63 5.90 -16.53
N ALA A 171 -17.85 5.87 -15.22
CA ALA A 171 -19.17 5.56 -14.66
C ALA A 171 -20.23 6.62 -15.05
N ALA A 172 -19.86 7.90 -15.10
CA ALA A 172 -20.74 8.97 -15.55
C ALA A 172 -21.10 8.78 -17.04
N ALA A 173 -20.13 8.42 -17.89
CA ALA A 173 -20.35 8.18 -19.32
C ALA A 173 -21.33 7.03 -19.60
N GLN A 174 -21.17 5.89 -18.91
CA GLN A 174 -22.01 4.70 -19.10
C GLN A 174 -23.48 4.92 -18.70
N SER A 175 -23.75 5.90 -17.84
CA SER A 175 -25.11 6.22 -17.37
C SER A 175 -25.95 7.05 -18.35
N THR A 176 -25.35 7.53 -19.45
CA THR A 176 -26.06 8.29 -20.47
C THR A 176 -26.66 7.35 -21.52
N GLU A 177 -27.99 7.32 -21.66
CA GLU A 177 -28.73 6.45 -22.61
C GLU A 177 -28.47 6.74 -24.10
N SER A 178 -27.58 7.68 -24.41
CA SER A 178 -27.23 8.03 -25.78
C SER A 178 -26.18 7.05 -26.31
N SER A 179 -26.55 6.28 -27.34
CA SER A 179 -25.71 5.28 -28.03
C SER A 179 -24.44 5.82 -28.71
N ASN A 180 -23.98 7.01 -28.33
CA ASN A 180 -22.84 7.74 -28.89
C ASN A 180 -22.14 8.62 -27.84
N SER A 181 -22.24 8.28 -26.54
CA SER A 181 -21.65 9.09 -25.48
C SER A 181 -20.12 9.02 -25.53
N ASP A 182 -19.51 10.12 -25.96
CA ASP A 182 -18.09 10.36 -25.75
C ASP A 182 -17.83 10.28 -24.24
N ALA A 183 -17.04 9.29 -23.82
CA ALA A 183 -16.81 9.02 -22.40
C ALA A 183 -16.19 10.21 -21.64
N TYR A 184 -15.59 11.13 -22.40
CA TYR A 184 -14.94 12.33 -21.87
C TYR A 184 -15.76 13.60 -22.09
N ALA A 185 -17.03 13.50 -22.53
CA ALA A 185 -17.93 14.66 -22.59
C ALA A 185 -18.10 15.34 -21.22
N ALA A 186 -18.03 14.57 -20.13
CA ALA A 186 -18.03 15.10 -18.76
C ALA A 186 -16.80 15.97 -18.44
N LEU A 187 -15.73 15.87 -19.25
CA LEU A 187 -14.51 16.66 -19.15
C LEU A 187 -14.44 17.77 -20.20
N ALA A 188 -15.52 18.04 -20.94
CA ALA A 188 -15.54 19.10 -21.92
C ALA A 188 -15.22 20.46 -21.26
N ASN A 189 -14.36 21.25 -21.91
CA ASN A 189 -13.99 22.61 -21.50
C ASN A 189 -13.33 22.75 -20.12
N VAL A 190 -12.83 21.67 -19.50
CA VAL A 190 -11.99 21.74 -18.29
C VAL A 190 -10.55 21.33 -18.61
N LYS A 191 -9.58 21.98 -17.97
CA LYS A 191 -8.16 21.63 -18.08
C LYS A 191 -7.74 20.71 -16.95
N VAL A 192 -6.78 19.83 -17.20
CA VAL A 192 -6.27 18.88 -16.21
C VAL A 192 -4.82 19.21 -15.87
N ALA A 193 -4.54 19.36 -14.58
CA ALA A 193 -3.18 19.50 -14.08
C ALA A 193 -2.80 18.32 -13.19
N ALA A 194 -1.58 17.82 -13.33
CA ALA A 194 -1.11 16.64 -12.61
C ALA A 194 0.24 16.86 -11.92
N VAL A 195 0.45 16.20 -10.78
CA VAL A 195 1.75 16.20 -10.07
C VAL A 195 2.47 14.89 -10.26
N GLY A 196 3.61 14.96 -10.95
CA GLY A 196 4.57 13.87 -11.10
C GLY A 196 4.21 12.86 -12.19
N LYS A 197 5.25 12.21 -12.71
CA LYS A 197 5.16 11.32 -13.88
C LYS A 197 4.13 10.19 -13.69
N ALA A 198 4.16 9.48 -12.56
CA ALA A 198 3.23 8.37 -12.31
C ALA A 198 1.75 8.79 -12.30
N THR A 199 1.45 10.05 -11.96
CA THR A 199 0.07 10.56 -12.00
C THR A 199 -0.33 10.91 -13.43
N CYS A 200 0.60 11.45 -14.22
CA CYS A 200 0.39 11.73 -15.65
C CYS A 200 0.18 10.43 -16.41
N ASP A 201 1.07 9.45 -16.23
CA ASP A 201 0.99 8.12 -16.84
C ASP A 201 -0.39 7.49 -16.56
N ALA A 202 -0.87 7.52 -15.31
CA ALA A 202 -2.17 6.98 -14.94
C ALA A 202 -3.36 7.68 -15.62
N LEU A 203 -3.31 9.02 -15.78
CA LEU A 203 -4.34 9.78 -16.47
C LEU A 203 -4.35 9.49 -17.98
N GLU A 204 -3.17 9.46 -18.59
CA GLU A 204 -2.99 9.21 -20.02
C GLU A 204 -3.37 7.78 -20.42
N GLU A 205 -3.03 6.78 -19.60
CA GLU A 205 -3.50 5.39 -19.76
C GLU A 205 -5.03 5.30 -19.71
N GLY A 206 -5.66 6.17 -18.91
CA GLY A 206 -7.11 6.34 -18.84
C GLY A 206 -7.70 7.26 -19.90
N GLY A 207 -6.93 7.67 -20.91
CA GLY A 207 -7.38 8.49 -22.04
C GLY A 207 -7.58 9.98 -21.74
N VAL A 208 -7.13 10.47 -20.57
CA VAL A 208 -7.23 11.88 -20.18
C VAL A 208 -5.88 12.58 -20.39
N SER A 209 -5.84 13.58 -21.26
CA SER A 209 -4.65 14.41 -21.48
C SER A 209 -4.39 15.35 -20.32
N VAL A 210 -3.12 15.54 -19.96
CA VAL A 210 -2.69 16.52 -18.94
C VAL A 210 -2.26 17.82 -19.63
N ASP A 211 -2.92 18.92 -19.29
CA ASP A 211 -2.64 20.26 -19.83
C ASP A 211 -1.50 20.98 -19.10
N PHE A 212 -1.24 20.62 -17.85
CA PHE A 212 -0.20 21.26 -17.05
C PHE A 212 0.48 20.30 -16.05
N VAL A 213 1.81 20.37 -16.01
CA VAL A 213 2.65 19.67 -15.03
C VAL A 213 3.61 20.71 -14.44
N PRO A 214 3.73 20.81 -13.10
CA PRO A 214 4.67 21.74 -12.48
C PRO A 214 6.12 21.35 -12.75
N SER A 215 7.02 22.31 -12.60
CA SER A 215 8.46 22.16 -12.80
C SER A 215 9.08 21.05 -11.93
N VAL A 216 8.54 20.87 -10.73
CA VAL A 216 8.91 19.81 -9.79
C VAL A 216 7.66 19.09 -9.29
N ALA A 217 7.78 17.79 -9.01
CA ALA A 217 6.67 16.92 -8.64
C ALA A 217 6.19 17.10 -7.18
N TYR A 218 5.92 18.35 -6.79
CA TYR A 218 5.41 18.73 -5.47
C TYR A 218 4.12 19.54 -5.59
N ALA A 219 3.22 19.33 -4.63
CA ALA A 219 1.94 20.03 -4.58
C ALA A 219 2.14 21.56 -4.43
N ASP A 220 3.18 22.01 -3.72
CA ASP A 220 3.48 23.44 -3.54
C ASP A 220 3.91 24.11 -4.85
N ALA A 221 4.67 23.40 -5.69
CA ALA A 221 5.07 23.89 -7.00
C ALA A 221 3.86 24.03 -7.92
N LEU A 222 2.98 23.02 -7.96
CA LEU A 222 1.71 23.13 -8.68
C LEU A 222 0.90 24.34 -8.17
N GLY A 223 0.79 24.49 -6.85
CA GLY A 223 0.08 25.61 -6.25
C GLY A 223 0.62 26.96 -6.69
N THR A 224 1.93 27.09 -6.89
CA THR A 224 2.60 28.34 -7.29
C THR A 224 2.59 28.58 -8.80
N GLU A 225 2.63 27.52 -9.60
CA GLU A 225 2.86 27.58 -11.05
C GLU A 225 1.59 27.41 -11.88
N LEU A 226 0.48 26.89 -11.31
CA LEU A 226 -0.76 26.67 -12.06
C LEU A 226 -1.19 27.94 -12.82
N PRO A 227 -1.40 27.89 -14.15
CA PRO A 227 -1.77 29.06 -14.92
C PRO A 227 -3.13 29.62 -14.53
N LYS A 228 -3.26 30.95 -14.55
CA LYS A 228 -4.56 31.64 -14.47
C LYS A 228 -4.99 32.04 -15.87
N SER A 229 -6.28 31.91 -16.19
CA SER A 229 -6.82 32.54 -17.40
C SER A 229 -6.88 34.06 -17.26
N ASP A 230 -6.69 34.77 -18.37
CA ASP A 230 -6.91 36.22 -18.45
C ASP A 230 -8.38 36.59 -18.18
N LEU A 231 -9.33 35.69 -18.51
CA LEU A 231 -10.76 35.83 -18.22
C LEU A 231 -11.02 35.86 -16.71
N SER A 232 -10.30 35.05 -15.92
CA SER A 232 -10.37 35.05 -14.45
C SER A 232 -9.89 36.35 -13.81
N LEU A 233 -9.05 37.14 -14.48
CA LEU A 233 -8.59 38.44 -13.96
C LEU A 233 -9.66 39.53 -14.10
N SER A 234 -10.63 39.34 -14.99
CA SER A 234 -11.75 40.25 -15.25
C SER A 234 -13.05 39.86 -14.55
N SER A 235 -13.15 38.60 -14.11
CA SER A 235 -14.30 38.04 -13.41
C SER A 235 -14.22 38.29 -11.91
N GLN A 236 -15.33 38.76 -11.30
CA GLN A 236 -15.47 38.87 -9.84
C GLN A 236 -15.46 37.50 -9.12
N THR A 237 -15.60 36.39 -9.86
CA THR A 237 -15.69 35.03 -9.29
C THR A 237 -14.39 34.23 -9.34
N GLY A 238 -13.28 34.78 -9.86
CA GLY A 238 -11.98 34.09 -9.89
C GLY A 238 -11.98 32.76 -10.69
N CYS A 239 -10.83 32.08 -10.71
CA CYS A 239 -10.65 30.81 -11.42
C CYS A 239 -11.01 29.64 -10.48
N LYS A 240 -11.97 28.80 -10.90
CA LYS A 240 -12.44 27.65 -10.10
C LYS A 240 -11.64 26.39 -10.38
N VAL A 241 -11.22 25.71 -9.32
CA VAL A 241 -10.40 24.50 -9.34
C VAL A 241 -11.11 23.38 -8.58
N LEU A 242 -11.34 22.25 -9.23
CA LEU A 242 -11.71 21.00 -8.57
C LEU A 242 -10.43 20.27 -8.14
N TYR A 243 -10.35 19.89 -6.87
CA TYR A 243 -9.21 19.15 -6.32
C TYR A 243 -9.67 17.84 -5.66
N PRO A 244 -9.80 16.75 -6.44
CA PRO A 244 -9.99 15.41 -5.89
C PRO A 244 -8.70 14.92 -5.20
N ALA A 245 -8.80 14.61 -3.91
CA ALA A 245 -7.64 14.37 -3.05
C ALA A 245 -7.86 13.22 -2.07
N SER A 246 -6.78 12.79 -1.43
CA SER A 246 -6.87 11.96 -0.22
C SER A 246 -7.42 12.78 0.94
N ALA A 247 -8.21 12.17 1.82
CA ALA A 247 -8.59 12.73 3.11
C ALA A 247 -7.35 13.09 3.98
N ARG A 248 -6.24 12.37 3.79
CA ARG A 248 -4.96 12.62 4.47
C ARG A 248 -4.02 13.59 3.77
N ALA A 249 -4.30 14.00 2.53
CA ALA A 249 -3.43 14.93 1.84
C ALA A 249 -3.39 16.26 2.61
N GLN A 250 -2.21 16.88 2.71
CA GLN A 250 -2.09 18.19 3.34
C GLN A 250 -2.93 19.24 2.60
N ARG A 251 -3.30 20.33 3.29
CA ARG A 251 -4.05 21.43 2.68
C ARG A 251 -3.16 22.47 1.99
N THR A 252 -1.84 22.30 1.99
CA THR A 252 -0.88 23.28 1.47
C THR A 252 -1.21 23.72 0.06
N LEU A 253 -1.45 22.79 -0.88
CA LEU A 253 -1.85 23.13 -2.24
C LEU A 253 -3.14 23.94 -2.32
N GLN A 254 -4.18 23.54 -1.57
CA GLN A 254 -5.43 24.30 -1.51
C GLN A 254 -5.16 25.73 -1.03
N THR A 255 -4.43 25.88 0.07
CA THR A 255 -4.07 27.16 0.64
C THR A 255 -3.25 28.02 -0.32
N THR A 256 -2.25 27.47 -1.00
CA THR A 256 -1.43 28.20 -1.97
C THR A 256 -2.24 28.67 -3.18
N LEU A 257 -3.14 27.84 -3.70
CA LEU A 257 -4.05 28.23 -4.78
C LEU A 257 -5.04 29.32 -4.33
N GLU A 258 -5.65 29.19 -3.16
CA GLU A 258 -6.55 30.19 -2.59
C GLU A 258 -5.84 31.53 -2.33
N GLN A 259 -4.59 31.52 -1.86
CA GLN A 259 -3.74 32.71 -1.71
C GLN A 259 -3.43 33.38 -3.05
N ARG A 260 -3.36 32.59 -4.13
CA ARG A 260 -3.27 33.11 -5.49
C ARG A 260 -4.66 33.51 -6.02
N GLY A 261 -5.75 33.44 -5.27
CA GLY A 261 -7.08 33.88 -5.69
C GLY A 261 -7.84 32.89 -6.57
N PHE A 262 -7.44 31.61 -6.58
CA PHE A 262 -8.29 30.54 -7.10
C PHE A 262 -9.40 30.21 -6.10
N GLN A 263 -10.56 29.79 -6.60
CA GLN A 263 -11.61 29.18 -5.78
C GLN A 263 -11.45 27.67 -5.82
N VAL A 264 -11.05 27.04 -4.72
CA VAL A 264 -10.73 25.61 -4.68
C VAL A 264 -11.86 24.80 -4.06
N THR A 265 -12.45 23.91 -4.85
CA THR A 265 -13.38 22.87 -4.38
C THR A 265 -12.59 21.59 -4.16
N ARG A 266 -12.17 21.34 -2.92
CA ARG A 266 -11.50 20.09 -2.55
C ARG A 266 -12.51 18.99 -2.24
N LEU A 267 -12.36 17.84 -2.92
CA LEU A 267 -13.15 16.64 -2.65
C LEU A 267 -12.22 15.54 -2.10
N ASN A 268 -12.45 15.09 -0.88
CA ASN A 268 -11.73 13.93 -0.36
C ASN A 268 -12.41 12.66 -0.89
N ILE A 269 -11.84 12.03 -1.92
CA ILE A 269 -12.48 10.89 -2.63
C ILE A 269 -11.97 9.53 -2.17
N TYR A 270 -10.81 9.50 -1.50
CA TYR A 270 -10.27 8.32 -0.86
C TYR A 270 -9.52 8.68 0.43
N ASP A 271 -9.24 7.69 1.26
CA ASP A 271 -8.38 7.81 2.44
C ASP A 271 -7.34 6.70 2.42
N THR A 272 -6.19 6.95 3.05
CA THR A 272 -5.16 5.95 3.29
C THR A 272 -5.24 5.50 4.74
N VAL A 273 -5.64 4.25 4.95
CA VAL A 273 -5.84 3.66 6.27
C VAL A 273 -4.85 2.53 6.52
N ALA A 274 -4.68 2.17 7.79
CA ALA A 274 -3.89 0.98 8.14
C ALA A 274 -4.57 -0.27 7.57
N ALA A 275 -3.79 -1.12 6.90
CA ALA A 275 -4.26 -2.44 6.49
C ALA A 275 -4.41 -3.35 7.72
N VAL A 276 -5.35 -4.29 7.64
CA VAL A 276 -5.53 -5.33 8.67
C VAL A 276 -4.77 -6.57 8.22
N PHE A 277 -3.85 -7.07 9.03
CA PHE A 277 -3.09 -8.26 8.66
C PHE A 277 -3.97 -9.50 8.79
N SER A 278 -3.94 -10.34 7.76
CA SER A 278 -4.42 -11.72 7.82
C SER A 278 -3.60 -12.53 8.83
N GLU A 279 -4.13 -13.69 9.22
CA GLU A 279 -3.39 -14.63 10.08
C GLU A 279 -2.07 -15.06 9.45
N ARG A 280 -2.05 -15.28 8.13
CA ARG A 280 -0.84 -15.61 7.37
C ARG A 280 0.18 -14.48 7.41
N GLU A 281 -0.24 -13.24 7.20
CA GLU A 281 0.65 -12.08 7.25
C GLU A 281 1.24 -11.87 8.65
N ARG A 282 0.43 -11.99 9.71
CA ARG A 282 0.94 -11.97 11.09
C ARG A 282 1.93 -13.09 11.37
N HIS A 283 1.64 -14.30 10.88
CA HIS A 283 2.55 -15.43 11.02
C HIS A 283 3.88 -15.18 10.28
N LEU A 284 3.83 -14.69 9.04
CA LEU A 284 5.02 -14.33 8.26
C LEU A 284 5.82 -13.22 8.94
N ALA A 285 5.17 -12.12 9.31
CA ALA A 285 5.79 -11.00 10.02
C ALA A 285 6.45 -11.42 11.34
N GLY A 286 5.81 -12.28 12.13
CA GLY A 286 6.32 -12.68 13.44
C GLY A 286 7.49 -13.68 13.39
N HIS A 287 7.54 -14.53 12.36
CA HIS A 287 8.47 -15.67 12.32
C HIS A 287 9.45 -15.63 11.15
N SER A 288 9.05 -15.07 10.01
CA SER A 288 9.75 -15.19 8.71
C SER A 288 10.24 -13.87 8.17
N VAL A 289 10.12 -12.78 8.93
CA VAL A 289 10.60 -11.46 8.56
C VAL A 289 11.63 -11.02 9.58
N ASP A 290 12.82 -10.73 9.08
CA ASP A 290 13.91 -10.12 9.84
C ASP A 290 13.95 -8.61 9.58
N ILE A 291 13.70 -8.21 8.32
CA ILE A 291 13.76 -6.81 7.87
C ILE A 291 12.40 -6.38 7.35
N ALA A 292 11.87 -5.25 7.81
CA ALA A 292 10.68 -4.63 7.20
C ALA A 292 11.03 -3.32 6.46
N CYS A 293 10.54 -3.19 5.23
CA CYS A 293 10.79 -2.04 4.37
C CYS A 293 9.62 -1.05 4.45
N PHE A 294 9.80 0.11 5.09
CA PHE A 294 8.74 1.10 5.27
C PHE A 294 8.86 2.32 4.36
N ALA A 295 7.82 2.56 3.54
CA ALA A 295 7.74 3.74 2.67
C ALA A 295 7.12 4.98 3.34
N SER A 296 6.57 4.86 4.55
CA SER A 296 5.94 5.98 5.26
C SER A 296 5.87 5.76 6.77
N PRO A 297 5.80 6.82 7.59
CA PRO A 297 5.57 6.72 9.04
C PRO A 297 4.25 6.01 9.40
N SER A 298 3.23 6.16 8.54
CA SER A 298 1.95 5.46 8.71
C SER A 298 2.09 3.95 8.54
N ALA A 299 2.95 3.48 7.63
CA ALA A 299 3.21 2.05 7.47
C ALA A 299 3.91 1.47 8.72
N VAL A 300 4.88 2.20 9.29
CA VAL A 300 5.53 1.81 10.57
C VAL A 300 4.49 1.68 11.69
N SER A 301 3.61 2.69 11.81
CA SER A 301 2.58 2.72 12.85
C SER A 301 1.55 1.60 12.68
N ALA A 302 1.18 1.28 11.44
CA ALA A 302 0.28 0.18 11.11
C ALA A 302 0.91 -1.17 11.45
N TRP A 303 2.17 -1.41 11.07
CA TRP A 303 2.90 -2.61 11.45
C TRP A 303 2.94 -2.79 12.97
N HIS A 304 3.38 -1.77 13.70
CA HIS A 304 3.45 -1.80 15.16
C HIS A 304 2.09 -2.14 15.79
N LYS A 305 1.00 -1.58 15.26
CA LYS A 305 -0.36 -1.90 15.72
C LYS A 305 -0.75 -3.36 15.43
N GLU A 306 -0.63 -3.80 14.18
CA GLU A 306 -1.05 -5.14 13.75
C GLU A 306 -0.22 -6.26 14.40
N MET A 307 1.04 -5.95 14.71
CA MET A 307 1.97 -6.84 15.40
C MET A 307 2.00 -6.64 16.93
N GLN A 308 1.08 -5.85 17.49
CA GLN A 308 0.96 -5.60 18.94
C GLN A 308 2.28 -5.19 19.61
N GLY A 309 3.03 -4.30 18.95
CA GLY A 309 4.31 -3.79 19.43
C GLY A 309 5.53 -4.62 19.04
N VAL A 310 5.35 -5.78 18.40
CA VAL A 310 6.48 -6.57 17.90
C VAL A 310 7.09 -5.90 16.68
N LEU A 311 8.35 -5.50 16.81
CA LEU A 311 9.14 -4.84 15.77
C LEU A 311 10.02 -5.85 15.02
N PRO A 312 10.34 -5.61 13.73
CA PRO A 312 11.33 -6.41 13.00
C PRO A 312 12.73 -6.23 13.61
N ALA A 313 13.66 -7.14 13.28
CA ALA A 313 15.04 -7.02 13.74
C ALA A 313 15.73 -5.79 13.14
N CYS A 314 15.45 -5.47 11.88
CA CYS A 314 15.85 -4.22 11.25
C CYS A 314 14.68 -3.57 10.50
N ALA A 315 14.71 -2.24 10.38
CA ALA A 315 13.80 -1.48 9.54
C ALA A 315 14.60 -0.77 8.45
N VAL A 316 14.11 -0.86 7.21
CA VAL A 316 14.70 -0.15 6.07
C VAL A 316 13.67 0.84 5.56
N CYS A 317 13.87 2.10 5.89
CA CYS A 317 12.96 3.18 5.60
C CYS A 317 13.33 3.89 4.30
N ILE A 318 12.33 4.34 3.53
CA ILE A 318 12.58 5.11 2.30
C ILE A 318 13.24 6.48 2.57
N GLY A 319 13.09 6.98 3.81
CA GLY A 319 13.66 8.26 4.23
C GLY A 319 13.51 8.53 5.73
N LYS A 320 14.11 9.65 6.15
CA LYS A 320 14.32 10.03 7.55
C LYS A 320 13.05 10.07 8.41
N SER A 321 11.93 10.55 7.88
CA SER A 321 10.68 10.63 8.66
C SER A 321 10.15 9.27 9.10
N SER A 322 10.27 8.25 8.24
CA SER A 322 9.87 6.88 8.57
C SER A 322 10.86 6.26 9.57
N ALA A 323 12.14 6.55 9.42
CA ALA A 323 13.19 6.08 10.34
C ALA A 323 13.00 6.65 11.75
N LEU A 324 12.74 7.96 11.88
CA LEU A 324 12.41 8.59 13.15
C LEU A 324 11.19 7.91 13.79
N ARG A 325 10.18 7.58 12.99
CA ARG A 325 8.99 6.88 13.50
C ARG A 325 9.29 5.47 14.03
N CYS A 326 10.24 4.75 13.43
CA CYS A 326 10.71 3.47 13.96
C CYS A 326 11.36 3.64 15.35
N VAL A 327 12.20 4.66 15.51
CA VAL A 327 12.89 4.96 16.78
C VAL A 327 11.91 5.39 17.86
N GLU A 328 10.95 6.26 17.54
CA GLU A 328 9.87 6.68 18.46
C GLU A 328 9.04 5.50 18.99
N LEU A 329 8.93 4.43 18.19
CA LEU A 329 8.19 3.21 18.55
C LEU A 329 9.08 2.14 19.21
N GLY A 330 10.34 2.45 19.52
CA GLY A 330 11.23 1.62 20.32
C GLY A 330 12.26 0.80 19.54
N MET A 331 12.45 1.05 18.23
CA MET A 331 13.60 0.46 17.51
C MET A 331 14.90 1.16 17.89
N ALA A 332 15.98 0.40 18.05
CA ALA A 332 17.30 0.98 18.28
C ALA A 332 17.82 1.66 17.00
N GLU A 333 18.44 2.83 17.12
CA GLU A 333 18.88 3.62 15.95
C GLU A 333 19.79 2.83 15.00
N HIS A 334 20.68 1.98 15.54
CA HIS A 334 21.61 1.18 14.74
C HIS A 334 20.95 0.03 13.95
N THR A 335 19.66 -0.25 14.17
CA THR A 335 18.90 -1.25 13.40
C THR A 335 17.93 -0.60 12.41
N VAL A 336 17.97 0.72 12.27
CA VAL A 336 17.12 1.50 11.36
C VAL A 336 17.97 2.13 10.25
N PHE A 337 17.72 1.73 9.02
CA PHE A 337 18.48 2.13 7.83
C PHE A 337 17.61 2.98 6.91
N PHE A 338 18.18 3.99 6.26
CA PHE A 338 17.52 4.76 5.20
C PHE A 338 18.57 5.42 4.29
N PRO A 339 18.30 5.56 2.99
CA PRO A 339 19.24 6.21 2.07
C PRO A 339 19.24 7.72 2.29
N GLN A 340 20.38 8.37 2.02
CA GLN A 340 20.46 9.85 2.04
C GLN A 340 19.60 10.47 0.93
N ASN A 341 19.58 9.84 -0.25
CA ASN A 341 18.77 10.25 -1.38
C ASN A 341 17.57 9.28 -1.53
N PRO A 342 16.32 9.77 -1.42
CA PRO A 342 15.15 8.92 -1.52
C PRO A 342 14.98 8.40 -2.96
N GLY A 343 14.67 7.11 -3.08
CA GLY A 343 14.44 6.45 -4.36
C GLY A 343 14.36 4.93 -4.18
N VAL A 344 13.60 4.24 -5.02
CA VAL A 344 13.39 2.79 -4.87
C VAL A 344 14.71 2.00 -5.03
N GLY A 345 15.63 2.47 -5.88
CA GLY A 345 16.94 1.84 -6.08
C GLY A 345 17.85 1.93 -4.84
N SER A 346 18.04 3.14 -4.31
CA SER A 346 18.82 3.36 -3.08
C SER A 346 18.16 2.72 -1.85
N TRP A 347 16.82 2.66 -1.84
CA TRP A 347 16.07 1.95 -0.82
C TRP A 347 16.32 0.44 -0.85
N ALA A 348 16.33 -0.17 -2.04
CA ALA A 348 16.68 -1.58 -2.20
C ALA A 348 18.12 -1.90 -1.78
N GLU A 349 19.08 -1.01 -2.09
CA GLU A 349 20.47 -1.17 -1.66
C GLU A 349 20.62 -1.19 -0.14
N MET A 350 19.89 -0.35 0.58
CA MET A 350 19.89 -0.35 2.05
C MET A 350 19.35 -1.65 2.66
N VAL A 351 18.52 -2.42 1.94
CA VAL A 351 18.09 -3.75 2.40
C VAL A 351 19.28 -4.72 2.45
N PHE A 352 20.17 -4.67 1.46
CA PHE A 352 21.37 -5.52 1.46
C PHE A 352 22.36 -5.12 2.55
N VAL A 353 22.53 -3.82 2.80
CA VAL A 353 23.35 -3.31 3.91
C VAL A 353 22.79 -3.76 5.26
N ALA A 354 21.48 -3.65 5.45
CA ALA A 354 20.81 -4.09 6.68
C ALA A 354 20.92 -5.61 6.86
N ALA A 355 20.77 -6.40 5.79
CA ALA A 355 20.92 -7.85 5.82
C ALA A 355 22.35 -8.29 6.17
N ALA A 356 23.36 -7.67 5.57
CA ALA A 356 24.76 -7.93 5.92
C ALA A 356 25.06 -7.59 7.38
N SER A 357 24.62 -6.40 7.84
CA SER A 357 24.78 -5.96 9.24
C SER A 357 24.11 -6.94 10.21
N LEU A 358 22.91 -7.42 9.88
CA LEU A 358 22.19 -8.40 10.68
C LEU A 358 22.98 -9.72 10.80
N LEU A 359 23.51 -10.23 9.69
CA LEU A 359 24.28 -11.47 9.66
C LEU A 359 25.58 -11.37 10.46
N GLU A 360 26.28 -10.23 10.39
CA GLU A 360 27.47 -9.96 11.19
C GLU A 360 27.14 -9.98 12.68
N MET A 361 26.09 -9.28 13.11
CA MET A 361 25.66 -9.26 14.52
C MET A 361 25.36 -10.66 15.09
N ASN A 362 24.73 -11.53 14.30
CA ASN A 362 24.45 -12.92 14.71
C ASN A 362 25.68 -13.82 14.75
N SER A 363 26.70 -13.51 13.93
CA SER A 363 27.95 -14.28 13.89
C SER A 363 28.79 -14.03 15.15
N PHE A 364 28.73 -12.83 15.73
CA PHE A 364 29.41 -12.51 16.98
C PHE A 364 28.74 -13.13 18.21
N THR A 365 27.40 -13.19 18.26
CA THR A 365 26.66 -13.75 19.40
C THR A 365 26.77 -15.27 19.50
N THR A 366 26.99 -15.96 18.38
CA THR A 366 27.24 -17.42 18.34
C THR A 366 28.66 -17.78 18.79
N PHE A 367 29.64 -16.87 18.63
CA PHE A 367 31.03 -17.13 19.03
C PHE A 367 31.28 -16.94 20.53
N SER A 368 30.54 -16.06 21.21
CA SER A 368 30.69 -15.80 22.65
C SER A 368 30.07 -16.88 23.57
N GLY A 369 29.55 -17.98 23.01
CA GLY A 369 28.81 -19.02 23.74
C GLY A 369 29.57 -20.31 24.07
N LYS A 370 30.88 -20.42 23.81
CA LYS A 370 31.65 -21.60 24.26
C LYS A 370 32.05 -21.44 25.74
N PRO A 371 31.65 -22.34 26.66
CA PRO A 371 32.23 -22.37 27.99
C PRO A 371 33.72 -22.73 27.86
N SER A 372 34.57 -21.93 28.49
CA SER A 372 35.97 -22.29 28.74
C SER A 372 35.99 -23.61 29.51
N GLU A 373 36.44 -24.69 28.87
CA GLU A 373 36.90 -25.88 29.61
C GLU A 373 38.09 -25.44 30.46
N ALA A 374 37.81 -25.13 31.73
CA ALA A 374 38.83 -25.00 32.74
C ALA A 374 39.49 -26.37 32.90
N LEU A 375 40.81 -26.42 32.68
CA LEU A 375 41.65 -27.53 33.12
C LEU A 375 41.50 -27.67 34.64
N GLU A 376 40.73 -28.66 35.09
CA GLU A 376 40.88 -29.19 36.44
C GLU A 376 42.13 -30.08 36.47
N ALA A 377 43.23 -29.50 36.93
CA ALA A 377 44.36 -30.25 37.44
C ALA A 377 43.93 -30.91 38.78
N GLY A 378 43.80 -32.23 38.78
CA GLY A 378 43.55 -33.00 40.01
C GLY A 378 44.72 -32.86 41.00
N PRO A 379 44.47 -32.90 42.32
CA PRO A 379 45.53 -32.80 43.31
C PRO A 379 46.31 -34.11 43.39
N GLN A 380 47.62 -34.04 43.17
CA GLN A 380 48.58 -35.02 43.67
C GLN A 380 49.06 -34.56 45.06
N ASN A 381 48.54 -35.19 46.11
CA ASN A 381 49.28 -35.80 47.22
C ASN A 381 48.33 -36.36 48.29
#